data_AF-A0A7S1BPM0-F1
#
_entry.id   AF-A0A7S1BPM0-F1
#
_cell.length_a   1.000
_cell.length_b   1.000
_cell.length_c   1.000
_cell.angle_alpha   90.00
_cell.angle_beta   90.00
_cell.angle_gamma   90.00
#
_symmetry.space_group_name_H-M   'P 1'
#
loop_
_entity.id
_entity.type
_entity.pdbx_description
1 polymer ?
#
loop_
_entity_poly.entity_id
_entity_poly.type
_entity_poly.pdbx_seq_one_letter_code
_entity_poly.pdbx_strand_id
1 'polypeptide(L)'
;KLFTDRIEKESRQFFIDGNTFFSDVEQFREHSSFQMFERDWSTLMIRKFYTLTSLSDKFASYVSDWLPIHLINADLMDETVVTLKNEKFLVDLIGMKGIESGIQNILHFSRYFETMRLKKDIENMLEKSSPVLSIIESLSSNLQCFGASMHSKDPHQESIGRSFILLGVELQMFSKWVESQDYFTKALNIFIQMGYKRDHPEIVRLTKFAESCVLQKVMLVGLDSPHKLCLKYVDELFVGAK
;
A
#
# COMPACT_ATOMS: atom_id res chain seq x y z
N LYS A 1 -29.10 -8.15 17.56
CA LYS A 1 -29.58 -7.10 18.50
C LYS A 1 -28.63 -6.95 19.67
N LEU A 2 -28.60 -7.82 20.68
CA LEU A 2 -27.66 -7.72 21.81
C LEU A 2 -26.16 -7.67 21.42
N PHE A 3 -25.75 -8.44 20.41
CA PHE A 3 -24.36 -8.42 19.90
C PHE A 3 -24.04 -7.14 19.12
N THR A 4 -25.01 -6.66 18.33
CA THR A 4 -24.93 -5.41 17.56
C THR A 4 -24.90 -4.19 18.47
N ASP A 5 -25.69 -4.21 19.54
CA ASP A 5 -25.73 -3.16 20.57
C ASP A 5 -24.44 -3.15 21.41
N ARG A 6 -23.83 -4.33 21.65
CA ARG A 6 -22.53 -4.45 22.30
C ARG A 6 -21.42 -3.89 21.42
N ILE A 7 -21.43 -4.20 20.13
CA ILE A 7 -20.52 -3.63 19.13
C ILE A 7 -20.70 -2.11 19.00
N GLU A 8 -21.94 -1.59 18.99
CA GLU A 8 -22.19 -0.14 19.00
C GLU A 8 -21.74 0.54 20.31
N LYS A 9 -21.83 -0.17 21.44
CA LYS A 9 -21.37 0.34 22.75
C LYS A 9 -19.86 0.31 22.88
N GLU A 10 -19.22 -0.77 22.45
CA GLU A 10 -17.76 -0.93 22.45
C GLU A 10 -17.11 -0.04 21.39
N SER A 11 -17.76 0.25 20.25
CA SER A 11 -17.27 1.27 19.28
C SER A 11 -17.36 2.67 19.86
N ARG A 12 -18.44 3.00 20.55
CA ARG A 12 -18.55 4.29 21.25
C ARG A 12 -17.48 4.43 22.32
N GLN A 13 -17.17 3.38 23.07
CA GLN A 13 -16.10 3.39 24.07
C GLN A 13 -14.71 3.48 23.41
N PHE A 14 -14.51 2.78 22.29
CA PHE A 14 -13.30 2.83 21.47
C PHE A 14 -13.03 4.24 20.90
N PHE A 15 -14.09 4.96 20.49
CA PHE A 15 -14.01 6.37 20.06
C PHE A 15 -13.65 7.34 21.19
N ILE A 16 -13.75 6.92 22.45
CA ILE A 16 -13.47 7.75 23.63
C ILE A 16 -12.05 7.49 24.17
N ASP A 17 -11.56 6.24 24.16
CA ASP A 17 -10.37 5.84 24.93
C ASP A 17 -9.18 5.32 24.10
N GLY A 18 -9.05 5.73 22.83
CA GLY A 18 -8.18 5.18 21.76
C GLY A 18 -6.69 4.88 22.04
N ASN A 19 -6.18 4.99 23.26
CA ASN A 19 -4.80 4.68 23.65
C ASN A 19 -4.62 3.45 24.57
N THR A 20 -5.66 2.80 25.08
CA THR A 20 -5.51 1.76 26.14
C THR A 20 -5.72 0.30 25.72
N PHE A 21 -6.13 0.02 24.49
CA PHE A 21 -6.52 -1.34 24.09
C PHE A 21 -5.35 -2.23 23.60
N PHE A 22 -4.21 -1.65 23.20
CA PHE A 22 -3.19 -2.39 22.43
C PHE A 22 -2.27 -3.31 23.24
N SER A 23 -2.14 -3.13 24.57
CA SER A 23 -1.35 -4.08 25.39
C SER A 23 -2.06 -5.42 25.58
N ASP A 24 -3.38 -5.45 25.47
CA ASP A 24 -4.19 -6.61 25.83
C ASP A 24 -4.56 -7.45 24.59
N VAL A 25 -4.54 -6.87 23.39
CA VAL A 25 -4.90 -7.56 22.12
C VAL A 25 -3.91 -8.67 21.76
N GLU A 26 -2.63 -8.55 22.09
CA GLU A 26 -1.66 -9.63 21.81
C GLU A 26 -1.93 -10.89 22.65
N GLN A 27 -2.52 -10.77 23.84
CA GLN A 27 -2.87 -11.91 24.69
C GLN A 27 -4.16 -12.64 24.26
N PHE A 28 -5.07 -11.98 23.53
CA PHE A 28 -6.38 -12.55 23.17
C PHE A 28 -6.47 -13.16 21.76
N ARG A 29 -5.43 -13.02 20.93
CA ARG A 29 -5.38 -13.50 19.54
C ARG A 29 -5.52 -15.02 19.37
N GLU A 30 -5.28 -15.80 20.42
CA GLU A 30 -5.33 -17.27 20.36
C GLU A 30 -6.73 -17.87 20.50
N HIS A 31 -7.76 -17.05 20.79
CA HIS A 31 -9.13 -17.54 20.96
C HIS A 31 -9.96 -17.38 19.66
N SER A 32 -10.53 -18.47 19.16
CA SER A 32 -11.38 -18.51 17.96
C SER A 32 -12.59 -17.55 18.03
N SER A 33 -13.09 -17.28 19.24
CA SER A 33 -14.15 -16.29 19.48
C SER A 33 -13.71 -14.85 19.23
N PHE A 34 -12.43 -14.53 19.42
CA PHE A 34 -11.86 -13.20 19.18
C PHE A 34 -11.67 -12.94 17.68
N GLN A 35 -11.21 -13.95 16.94
CA GLN A 35 -11.08 -13.86 15.47
C GLN A 35 -12.44 -13.66 14.77
N MET A 36 -13.49 -14.33 15.25
CA MET A 36 -14.85 -14.09 14.76
C MET A 36 -15.32 -12.66 15.05
N PHE A 37 -15.04 -12.15 16.25
CA PHE A 37 -15.37 -10.77 16.63
C PHE A 37 -14.64 -9.74 15.76
N GLU A 38 -13.33 -9.92 15.52
CA GLU A 38 -12.54 -9.03 14.64
C GLU A 38 -13.08 -8.99 13.21
N ARG A 39 -13.53 -10.12 12.67
CA ARG A 39 -14.14 -10.20 11.33
C ARG A 39 -15.50 -9.50 11.25
N ASP A 40 -16.39 -9.76 12.21
CA ASP A 40 -17.71 -9.13 12.27
C ASP A 40 -17.61 -7.61 12.43
N TRP A 41 -16.68 -7.18 13.30
CA TRP A 41 -16.36 -5.78 13.50
C TRP A 41 -15.87 -5.11 12.22
N SER A 42 -14.84 -5.69 11.60
CA SER A 42 -14.23 -5.19 10.37
C SER A 42 -15.26 -5.07 9.24
N THR A 43 -16.14 -6.06 9.11
CA THR A 43 -17.23 -6.06 8.13
C THR A 43 -18.24 -4.94 8.41
N LEU A 44 -18.60 -4.71 9.67
CA LEU A 44 -19.48 -3.60 10.04
C LEU A 44 -18.84 -2.25 9.73
N MET A 45 -17.54 -2.10 10.00
CA MET A 45 -16.81 -0.87 9.74
C MET A 45 -16.75 -0.53 8.25
N ILE A 46 -16.47 -1.53 7.39
CA ILE A 46 -16.55 -1.36 5.94
C ILE A 46 -17.95 -0.88 5.52
N ARG A 47 -19.00 -1.56 6.00
CA ARG A 47 -20.39 -1.19 5.66
C ARG A 47 -20.69 0.23 6.09
N LYS A 48 -20.33 0.61 7.32
CA LYS A 48 -20.54 1.97 7.84
C LYS A 48 -19.80 2.99 6.98
N PHE A 49 -18.53 2.76 6.67
CA PHE A 49 -17.75 3.64 5.80
C PHE A 49 -18.42 3.87 4.45
N TYR A 50 -18.86 2.81 3.76
CA TYR A 50 -19.51 2.95 2.45
C TYR A 50 -20.90 3.60 2.50
N THR A 51 -21.60 3.50 3.63
CA THR A 51 -22.91 4.16 3.80
C THR A 51 -22.83 5.62 4.20
N LEU A 52 -21.69 6.08 4.72
CA LEU A 52 -21.55 7.45 5.20
C LEU A 52 -21.29 8.42 4.04
N THR A 53 -22.16 9.44 3.94
CA THR A 53 -22.01 10.54 2.97
C THR A 53 -20.93 11.53 3.39
N SER A 54 -20.74 11.72 4.69
CA SER A 54 -19.63 12.48 5.29
C SER A 54 -19.11 11.81 6.55
N LEU A 55 -17.81 11.91 6.79
CA LEU A 55 -17.15 11.38 7.98
C LEU A 55 -16.91 12.54 8.95
N SER A 56 -17.11 12.33 10.25
CA SER A 56 -16.56 13.27 11.24
C SER A 56 -15.03 13.13 11.27
N ASP A 57 -14.30 14.21 11.56
CA ASP A 57 -12.82 14.21 11.51
C ASP A 57 -12.18 13.06 12.31
N LYS A 58 -12.74 12.74 13.48
CA LYS A 58 -12.28 11.62 14.32
C LYS A 58 -12.52 10.25 13.69
N PHE A 59 -13.69 10.06 13.07
CA PHE A 59 -14.03 8.81 12.39
C PHE A 59 -13.22 8.65 11.10
N ALA A 60 -12.99 9.75 10.38
CA ALA A 60 -12.20 9.78 9.17
C ALA A 60 -10.73 9.42 9.44
N SER A 61 -10.14 9.95 10.51
CA SER A 61 -8.76 9.60 10.91
C SER A 61 -8.64 8.14 11.30
N TYR A 62 -9.63 7.60 12.01
CA TYR A 62 -9.64 6.19 12.34
C TYR A 62 -9.72 5.31 11.09
N VAL A 63 -10.66 5.59 10.19
CA VAL A 63 -10.86 4.79 8.97
C VAL A 63 -9.64 4.86 8.04
N SER A 64 -9.05 6.05 7.88
CA SER A 64 -7.89 6.23 6.99
C SER A 64 -6.62 5.53 7.48
N ASP A 65 -6.38 5.48 8.79
CA ASP A 65 -5.13 4.93 9.34
C ASP A 65 -5.25 3.47 9.80
N TRP A 66 -6.42 3.05 10.28
CA TRP A 66 -6.57 1.77 10.96
C TRP A 66 -7.35 0.73 10.18
N LEU A 67 -8.36 1.12 9.40
CA LEU A 67 -9.24 0.15 8.74
C LEU A 67 -8.46 -0.86 7.88
N PRO A 68 -7.52 -0.46 7.01
CA PRO A 68 -6.75 -1.42 6.22
C PRO A 68 -5.96 -2.41 7.09
N ILE A 69 -5.34 -1.93 8.17
CA ILE A 69 -4.58 -2.77 9.10
C ILE A 69 -5.49 -3.80 9.78
N HIS A 70 -6.67 -3.39 10.23
CA HIS A 70 -7.65 -4.29 10.85
C HIS A 70 -8.13 -5.36 9.88
N LEU A 71 -8.40 -5.01 8.61
CA LEU A 71 -8.81 -5.97 7.59
C LEU A 71 -7.74 -7.03 7.33
N ILE A 72 -6.47 -6.60 7.24
CA ILE A 72 -5.33 -7.50 7.04
C ILE A 72 -5.17 -8.45 8.24
N ASN A 73 -5.28 -7.92 9.47
CA ASN A 73 -5.18 -8.71 10.69
C ASN A 73 -6.34 -9.70 10.86
N ALA A 74 -7.56 -9.30 10.50
CA ALA A 74 -8.76 -10.13 10.55
C ALA A 74 -8.86 -11.16 9.40
N ASP A 75 -7.81 -11.26 8.58
CA ASP A 75 -7.74 -12.16 7.42
C ASP A 75 -8.86 -11.93 6.40
N LEU A 76 -9.18 -10.66 6.16
CA LEU A 76 -10.16 -10.22 5.16
C LEU A 76 -9.39 -9.66 3.96
N MET A 77 -8.70 -10.56 3.25
CA MET A 77 -7.74 -10.19 2.21
C MET A 77 -8.42 -9.57 0.98
N ASP A 78 -9.54 -10.14 0.54
CA ASP A 78 -10.29 -9.63 -0.61
C ASP A 78 -10.89 -8.26 -0.28
N GLU A 79 -11.46 -8.10 0.91
CA GLU A 79 -12.00 -6.84 1.38
C GLU A 79 -10.91 -5.77 1.52
N THR A 80 -9.71 -6.14 1.98
CA THR A 80 -8.56 -5.22 2.02
C THR A 80 -8.25 -4.68 0.63
N VAL A 81 -8.14 -5.55 -0.37
CA VAL A 81 -7.85 -5.15 -1.76
C VAL A 81 -8.96 -4.25 -2.30
N VAL A 82 -10.22 -4.61 -2.07
CA VAL A 82 -11.38 -3.79 -2.47
C VAL A 82 -11.33 -2.41 -1.81
N THR A 83 -11.04 -2.32 -0.51
CA THR A 83 -10.94 -1.07 0.22
C THR A 83 -9.79 -0.20 -0.28
N LEU A 84 -8.59 -0.76 -0.47
CA LEU A 84 -7.42 0.00 -0.94
C LEU A 84 -7.54 0.51 -2.38
N LYS A 85 -8.41 -0.12 -3.20
CA LYS A 85 -8.72 0.32 -4.56
C LYS A 85 -9.92 1.27 -4.63
N ASN A 86 -10.65 1.44 -3.52
CA ASN A 86 -11.90 2.18 -3.52
C ASN A 86 -11.64 3.68 -3.72
N GLU A 87 -12.25 4.26 -4.76
CA GLU A 87 -12.07 5.67 -5.10
C GLU A 87 -12.45 6.62 -3.96
N LYS A 88 -13.59 6.40 -3.29
CA LYS A 88 -14.01 7.22 -2.15
C LYS A 88 -12.98 7.17 -1.03
N PHE A 89 -12.48 5.98 -0.69
CA PHE A 89 -11.43 5.83 0.31
C PHE A 89 -10.15 6.57 -0.05
N LEU A 90 -9.72 6.48 -1.32
CA LEU A 90 -8.54 7.19 -1.82
C LEU A 90 -8.72 8.71 -1.79
N VAL A 91 -9.87 9.21 -2.25
CA VAL A 91 -10.21 10.64 -2.24
C VAL A 91 -10.25 11.17 -0.81
N ASP A 92 -10.91 10.46 0.11
CA ASP A 92 -11.00 10.86 1.52
C ASP A 92 -9.60 10.89 2.16
N LEU A 93 -8.78 9.85 1.94
CA LEU A 93 -7.42 9.76 2.47
C LEU A 93 -6.52 10.87 1.94
N ILE A 94 -6.56 11.14 0.63
CA ILE A 94 -5.78 12.19 -0.03
C ILE A 94 -6.27 13.58 0.42
N GLY A 95 -7.58 13.78 0.55
CA GLY A 95 -8.15 15.03 1.04
C GLY A 95 -7.71 15.34 2.47
N MET A 96 -7.57 14.30 3.31
CA MET A 96 -7.13 14.45 4.70
C MET A 96 -5.62 14.64 4.86
N LYS A 97 -4.80 13.86 4.15
CA LYS A 97 -3.34 13.80 4.37
C LYS A 97 -2.51 14.54 3.31
N GLY A 98 -3.14 14.93 2.21
CA GLY A 98 -2.47 15.38 1.00
C GLY A 98 -2.10 14.21 0.07
N ILE A 99 -1.89 14.52 -1.21
CA ILE A 99 -1.70 13.53 -2.29
C ILE A 99 -0.52 12.61 -1.99
N GLU A 100 0.68 13.16 -1.76
CA GLU A 100 1.88 12.36 -1.56
C GLU A 100 1.77 11.46 -0.32
N SER A 101 1.36 12.02 0.83
CA SER A 101 1.22 11.25 2.07
C SER A 101 0.11 10.19 1.98
N GLY A 102 -1.00 10.49 1.32
CA GLY A 102 -2.07 9.53 1.09
C GLY A 102 -1.60 8.34 0.27
N ILE A 103 -0.85 8.58 -0.82
CA ILE A 103 -0.27 7.51 -1.64
C ILE A 103 0.75 6.68 -0.85
N GLN A 104 1.64 7.32 -0.07
CA GLN A 104 2.59 6.61 0.79
C GLN A 104 1.88 5.68 1.78
N ASN A 105 0.76 6.12 2.38
CA ASN A 105 -0.02 5.30 3.29
C ASN A 105 -0.61 4.06 2.61
N ILE A 106 -1.20 4.21 1.40
CA ILE A 106 -1.74 3.05 0.67
C ILE A 106 -0.62 2.06 0.31
N LEU A 107 0.54 2.54 -0.12
CA LEU A 107 1.67 1.68 -0.42
C LEU A 107 2.18 0.96 0.84
N HIS A 108 2.22 1.65 1.98
CA HIS A 108 2.53 1.03 3.26
C HIS A 108 1.57 -0.11 3.60
N PHE A 109 0.26 0.14 3.50
CA PHE A 109 -0.74 -0.91 3.73
C PHE A 109 -0.63 -2.06 2.73
N SER A 110 -0.32 -1.76 1.47
CA SER A 110 -0.13 -2.77 0.41
C SER A 110 1.07 -3.67 0.69
N ARG A 111 2.19 -3.12 1.16
CA ARG A 111 3.38 -3.90 1.59
C ARG A 111 3.08 -4.76 2.81
N TYR A 112 2.34 -4.22 3.77
CA TYR A 112 1.92 -4.96 4.96
C TYR A 112 1.00 -6.12 4.59
N PHE A 113 0.00 -5.87 3.73
CA PHE A 113 -0.87 -6.88 3.14
C PHE A 113 -0.05 -7.99 2.47
N GLU A 114 0.90 -7.63 1.60
CA GLU A 114 1.69 -8.62 0.87
C GLU A 114 2.57 -9.47 1.80
N THR A 115 3.16 -8.85 2.82
CA THR A 115 3.93 -9.56 3.84
C THR A 115 3.07 -10.57 4.58
N MET A 116 1.86 -10.18 4.97
CA MET A 116 0.93 -11.04 5.69
C MET A 116 0.37 -12.16 4.81
N ARG A 117 0.09 -11.86 3.53
CA ARG A 117 -0.34 -12.85 2.52
C ARG A 117 0.74 -13.91 2.28
N LEU A 118 1.98 -13.50 2.03
CA LEU A 118 3.10 -14.41 1.78
C LEU A 118 3.43 -15.32 2.98
N LYS A 119 3.23 -14.83 4.21
CA LYS A 119 3.38 -15.65 5.43
C LYS A 119 2.37 -16.80 5.51
N LYS A 120 1.17 -16.64 4.92
CA LYS A 120 0.11 -17.66 4.93
C LYS A 120 0.22 -18.60 3.74
N ASP A 121 0.65 -18.09 2.59
CA ASP A 121 0.71 -18.82 1.32
C ASP A 121 2.08 -19.48 1.04
N ILE A 122 2.84 -19.87 2.07
CA ILE A 122 4.18 -20.48 1.90
C ILE A 122 4.14 -21.71 0.97
N GLU A 123 3.02 -22.44 0.95
CA GLU A 123 2.85 -23.67 0.16
C GLU A 123 2.30 -23.45 -1.26
N ASN A 124 1.79 -22.26 -1.60
CA ASN A 124 1.19 -21.94 -2.92
C ASN A 124 1.91 -20.76 -3.63
N MET A 125 3.23 -20.71 -3.49
CA MET A 125 4.14 -19.67 -4.02
C MET A 125 4.18 -19.53 -5.56
N LEU A 126 3.50 -20.39 -6.30
CA LEU A 126 3.53 -20.42 -7.75
C LEU A 126 2.21 -19.92 -8.34
N GLU A 127 2.31 -18.83 -9.10
CA GLU A 127 1.39 -18.38 -10.18
C GLU A 127 0.36 -17.27 -9.91
N LYS A 128 0.06 -16.85 -8.68
CA LYS A 128 -0.87 -15.70 -8.51
C LYS A 128 -0.12 -14.37 -8.53
N SER A 129 -0.47 -13.52 -9.50
CA SER A 129 0.00 -12.13 -9.54
C SER A 129 -0.34 -11.42 -8.23
N SER A 130 0.62 -10.64 -7.70
CA SER A 130 0.41 -9.92 -6.45
C SER A 130 -0.79 -8.96 -6.58
N PRO A 131 -1.80 -9.02 -5.69
CA PRO A 131 -2.93 -8.08 -5.70
C PRO A 131 -2.48 -6.62 -5.57
N VAL A 132 -1.30 -6.38 -5.00
CA VAL A 132 -0.66 -5.07 -4.89
C VAL A 132 -0.47 -4.40 -6.25
N LEU A 133 -0.17 -5.17 -7.31
CA LEU A 133 -0.04 -4.61 -8.65
C LEU A 133 -1.34 -3.93 -9.10
N SER A 134 -2.49 -4.55 -8.83
CA SER A 134 -3.79 -3.96 -9.16
C SER A 134 -4.15 -2.74 -8.28
N ILE A 135 -3.61 -2.68 -7.06
CA ILE A 135 -3.73 -1.49 -6.20
C ILE A 135 -2.91 -0.34 -6.81
N ILE A 136 -1.66 -0.60 -7.22
CA ILE A 136 -0.79 0.40 -7.88
C ILE A 136 -1.45 0.96 -9.15
N GLU A 137 -2.03 0.10 -9.98
CA GLU A 137 -2.77 0.53 -11.18
C GLU A 137 -3.95 1.44 -10.83
N SER A 138 -4.70 1.10 -9.78
CA SER A 138 -5.84 1.90 -9.31
C SER A 138 -5.37 3.26 -8.79
N LEU A 139 -4.26 3.30 -8.03
CA LEU A 139 -3.65 4.55 -7.58
C LEU A 139 -3.20 5.42 -8.76
N SER A 140 -2.59 4.81 -9.78
CA SER A 140 -2.18 5.53 -11.00
C SER A 140 -3.36 6.20 -11.70
N SER A 141 -4.46 5.46 -11.88
CA SER A 141 -5.66 6.00 -12.52
C SER A 141 -6.22 7.19 -11.75
N ASN A 142 -6.27 7.09 -10.41
CA ASN A 142 -6.74 8.18 -9.56
C ASN A 142 -5.83 9.41 -9.64
N LEU A 143 -4.50 9.22 -9.60
CA LEU A 143 -3.53 10.31 -9.76
C LEU A 143 -3.67 11.06 -11.10
N GLN A 144 -3.97 10.33 -12.18
CA GLN A 144 -4.23 10.95 -13.48
C GLN A 144 -5.50 11.80 -13.45
N CYS A 145 -6.57 11.34 -12.80
CA CYS A 145 -7.79 12.10 -12.62
C CYS A 145 -7.55 13.38 -11.80
N PHE A 146 -6.78 13.31 -10.71
CA PHE A 146 -6.40 14.49 -9.93
C PHE A 146 -5.60 15.48 -10.79
N GLY A 147 -4.60 15.00 -11.52
CA GLY A 147 -3.72 15.83 -12.35
C GLY A 147 -4.39 16.50 -13.55
N ALA A 148 -5.42 15.88 -14.14
CA ALA A 148 -6.16 16.44 -15.28
C ALA A 148 -6.92 17.73 -14.92
N SER A 149 -7.18 17.96 -13.63
CA SER A 149 -7.94 19.11 -13.13
C SER A 149 -7.08 20.33 -12.76
N MET A 150 -5.74 20.20 -12.81
CA MET A 150 -4.82 21.14 -12.17
C MET A 150 -3.93 21.90 -13.17
N HIS A 151 -3.64 23.17 -12.87
CA HIS A 151 -2.74 24.01 -13.67
C HIS A 151 -1.26 23.62 -13.49
N SER A 152 -0.42 23.92 -14.49
CA SER A 152 0.99 23.48 -14.55
C SER A 152 1.93 24.04 -13.47
N LYS A 153 1.47 24.99 -12.63
CA LYS A 153 2.24 25.56 -11.51
C LYS A 153 1.61 25.27 -10.14
N ASP A 154 0.65 24.37 -10.09
CA ASP A 154 -0.02 24.00 -8.85
C ASP A 154 0.92 23.17 -7.95
N PRO A 155 1.10 23.50 -6.66
CA PRO A 155 1.85 22.64 -5.71
C PRO A 155 1.32 21.20 -5.64
N HIS A 156 0.06 20.96 -6.02
CA HIS A 156 -0.48 19.62 -6.14
C HIS A 156 0.12 18.83 -7.32
N GLN A 157 0.53 19.49 -8.42
CA GLN A 157 1.25 18.83 -9.52
C GLN A 157 2.58 18.26 -9.05
N GLU A 158 3.32 18.99 -8.21
CA GLU A 158 4.57 18.47 -7.62
C GLU A 158 4.32 17.20 -6.81
N SER A 159 3.27 17.21 -6.00
CA SER A 159 2.86 16.07 -5.18
C SER A 159 2.46 14.86 -6.03
N ILE A 160 1.79 15.09 -7.17
CA ILE A 160 1.45 14.04 -8.14
C ILE A 160 2.73 13.46 -8.78
N GLY A 161 3.67 14.32 -9.18
CA GLY A 161 4.97 13.90 -9.71
C GLY A 161 5.74 13.01 -8.74
N ARG A 162 5.83 13.43 -7.46
CA ARG A 162 6.43 12.61 -6.40
C ARG A 162 5.68 11.30 -6.17
N SER A 163 4.36 11.33 -6.24
CA SER A 163 3.54 10.13 -6.11
C SER A 163 3.79 9.11 -7.22
N PHE A 164 3.99 9.56 -8.47
CA PHE A 164 4.40 8.67 -9.55
C PHE A 164 5.81 8.08 -9.34
N ILE A 165 6.76 8.81 -8.74
CA ILE A 165 8.04 8.21 -8.32
C ILE A 165 7.79 7.07 -7.33
N LEU A 166 6.94 7.29 -6.31
CA LEU A 166 6.65 6.27 -5.30
C LEU A 166 6.05 5.00 -5.92
N LEU A 167 5.10 5.13 -6.85
CA LEU A 167 4.54 3.99 -7.58
C LEU A 167 5.59 3.27 -8.42
N GLY A 168 6.46 4.01 -9.10
CA GLY A 168 7.56 3.44 -9.89
C GLY A 168 8.53 2.64 -9.02
N VAL A 169 8.94 3.19 -7.87
CA VAL A 169 9.79 2.47 -6.90
C VAL A 169 9.09 1.23 -6.35
N GLU A 170 7.79 1.28 -6.09
CA GLU A 170 7.05 0.10 -5.66
C GLU A 170 7.09 -1.01 -6.71
N LEU A 171 6.90 -0.67 -7.99
CA LEU A 171 6.96 -1.64 -9.07
C LEU A 171 8.33 -2.31 -9.24
N GLN A 172 9.42 -1.60 -8.90
CA GLN A 172 10.75 -2.21 -8.86
C GLN A 172 10.82 -3.38 -7.87
N MET A 173 10.13 -3.29 -6.72
CA MET A 173 10.08 -4.38 -5.74
C MET A 173 9.43 -5.66 -6.29
N PHE A 174 8.56 -5.52 -7.29
CA PHE A 174 7.90 -6.61 -7.99
C PHE A 174 8.60 -6.99 -9.31
N SER A 175 9.82 -6.50 -9.54
CA SER A 175 10.58 -6.69 -10.80
C SER A 175 9.84 -6.20 -12.06
N LYS A 176 8.93 -5.24 -11.91
CA LYS A 176 8.17 -4.61 -13.00
C LYS A 176 8.91 -3.40 -13.55
N TRP A 177 10.10 -3.65 -14.11
CA TRP A 177 11.05 -2.61 -14.51
C TRP A 177 10.55 -1.71 -15.64
N VAL A 178 9.88 -2.30 -16.63
CA VAL A 178 9.34 -1.57 -17.78
C VAL A 178 8.21 -0.66 -17.32
N GLU A 179 7.26 -1.22 -16.56
CA GLU A 179 6.13 -0.47 -16.02
C GLU A 179 6.63 0.63 -15.07
N SER A 180 7.63 0.33 -14.22
CA SER A 180 8.29 1.30 -13.34
C SER A 180 8.87 2.50 -14.12
N GLN A 181 9.50 2.25 -15.27
CA GLN A 181 10.05 3.30 -16.13
C GLN A 181 8.97 4.21 -16.71
N ASP A 182 7.78 3.69 -17.01
CA ASP A 182 6.64 4.51 -17.45
C ASP A 182 6.21 5.50 -16.36
N TYR A 183 6.22 5.07 -15.10
CA TYR A 183 5.90 5.95 -13.96
C TYR A 183 6.93 7.05 -13.75
N PHE A 184 8.23 6.73 -13.85
CA PHE A 184 9.27 7.76 -13.81
C PHE A 184 9.16 8.73 -14.99
N THR A 185 8.78 8.25 -16.17
CA THR A 185 8.54 9.11 -17.33
C THR A 185 7.36 10.07 -17.08
N LYS A 186 6.27 9.59 -16.50
CA LYS A 186 5.13 10.44 -16.08
C LYS A 186 5.56 11.52 -15.08
N ALA A 187 6.30 11.15 -14.05
CA ALA A 187 6.81 12.09 -13.05
C ALA A 187 7.74 13.14 -13.66
N LEU A 188 8.65 12.74 -14.57
CA LEU A 188 9.58 13.63 -15.24
C LEU A 188 8.84 14.66 -16.11
N ASN A 189 7.82 14.22 -16.85
CA ASN A 189 7.00 15.10 -17.68
C ASN A 189 6.33 16.20 -16.84
N ILE A 190 5.80 15.85 -15.67
CA ILE A 190 5.21 16.82 -14.74
C ILE A 190 6.26 17.83 -14.29
N PHE A 191 7.42 17.39 -13.81
CA PHE A 191 8.47 18.32 -13.35
C PHE A 191 8.98 19.24 -14.46
N ILE A 192 9.13 18.73 -15.68
CA ILE A 192 9.49 19.56 -16.85
C ILE A 192 8.40 20.61 -17.13
N GLN A 193 7.12 20.24 -17.08
CA GLN A 193 6.01 21.17 -17.27
C GLN A 193 5.95 22.24 -16.18
N MET A 194 6.35 21.90 -14.95
CA MET A 194 6.50 22.85 -13.84
C MET A 194 7.71 23.77 -13.99
N GLY A 195 8.59 23.51 -14.97
CA GLY A 195 9.78 24.31 -15.26
C GLY A 195 11.01 23.90 -14.44
N TYR A 196 11.02 22.70 -13.87
CA TYR A 196 12.20 22.19 -13.16
C TYR A 196 13.34 21.95 -14.16
N LYS A 197 14.53 22.38 -13.75
CA LYS A 197 15.78 22.17 -14.50
C LYS A 197 16.42 20.85 -14.12
N ARG A 198 17.34 20.37 -14.95
CA ARG A 198 18.01 19.05 -14.77
C ARG A 198 18.76 18.90 -13.44
N ASP A 199 19.22 20.00 -12.87
CA ASP A 199 19.91 20.08 -11.58
C ASP A 199 18.95 20.14 -10.38
N HIS A 200 17.64 20.22 -10.61
CA HIS A 200 16.66 20.23 -9.54
C HIS A 200 16.71 18.91 -8.74
N PRO A 201 16.70 18.94 -7.38
CA PRO A 201 16.83 17.74 -6.56
C PRO A 201 15.86 16.62 -6.91
N GLU A 202 14.62 16.97 -7.28
CA GLU A 202 13.60 16.00 -7.70
C GLU A 202 13.93 15.31 -9.04
N ILE A 203 14.45 16.07 -10.02
CA ILE A 203 14.86 15.47 -11.30
C ILE A 203 16.08 14.57 -11.06
N VAL A 204 17.07 15.03 -10.29
CA VAL A 204 18.24 14.22 -9.94
C VAL A 204 17.85 12.92 -9.23
N ARG A 205 16.93 13.00 -8.25
CA ARG A 205 16.40 11.84 -7.53
C ARG A 205 15.68 10.88 -8.47
N LEU A 206 14.81 11.39 -9.34
CA LEU A 206 14.08 10.60 -10.32
C LEU A 206 15.02 9.89 -11.30
N THR A 207 16.03 10.59 -11.83
CA THR A 207 17.00 10.02 -12.76
C THR A 207 17.75 8.84 -12.13
N LYS A 208 18.14 8.93 -10.86
CA LYS A 208 18.77 7.81 -10.14
C LYS A 208 17.86 6.57 -10.07
N PHE A 209 16.56 6.76 -9.81
CA PHE A 209 15.59 5.66 -9.81
C PHE A 209 15.35 5.09 -11.21
N ALA A 210 15.32 5.94 -12.24
CA ALA A 210 15.17 5.48 -13.62
C ALA A 210 16.41 4.71 -14.10
N GLU A 211 17.61 5.15 -13.73
CA GLU A 211 18.88 4.46 -14.04
C GLU A 211 18.97 3.10 -13.35
N SER A 212 18.41 2.94 -12.15
CA SER A 212 18.39 1.64 -11.46
C SER A 212 17.55 0.58 -12.21
N CYS A 213 16.53 0.99 -12.99
CA CYS A 213 15.81 0.06 -13.88
C CYS A 213 16.70 -0.51 -14.99
N VAL A 214 17.65 0.27 -15.50
CA VAL A 214 18.51 -0.12 -16.64
C VAL A 214 19.63 -1.07 -16.19
N LEU A 215 20.02 -1.01 -14.91
CA LEU A 215 21.18 -1.72 -14.37
C LEU A 215 20.91 -3.16 -13.91
N GLN A 216 19.68 -3.67 -13.95
CA GLN A 216 19.38 -5.02 -13.44
C GLN A 216 19.13 -6.05 -14.56
N LYS A 217 20.16 -6.30 -15.37
CA LYS A 217 20.28 -7.61 -16.05
C LYS A 217 20.98 -8.58 -15.09
N VAL A 218 20.24 -9.10 -14.12
CA VAL A 218 20.69 -10.30 -13.39
C VAL A 218 20.57 -11.46 -14.37
N MET A 219 21.68 -11.84 -15.00
CA MET A 219 21.75 -13.07 -15.78
C MET A 219 21.99 -14.24 -14.83
N LEU A 220 21.13 -15.25 -14.90
CA LEU A 220 21.41 -16.55 -14.30
C LEU A 220 22.65 -17.11 -15.01
N VAL A 221 23.74 -17.21 -14.27
CA VAL A 221 25.00 -17.81 -14.74
C VAL A 221 25.15 -19.19 -14.08
N GLY A 222 25.86 -20.09 -14.75
CA GLY A 222 26.20 -21.39 -14.16
C GLY A 222 26.92 -21.22 -12.81
N LEU A 223 26.77 -22.20 -11.91
CA LEU A 223 27.30 -22.15 -10.54
C LEU A 223 28.82 -21.93 -10.48
N ASP A 224 29.54 -22.28 -11.55
CA ASP A 224 30.99 -22.14 -11.69
C ASP A 224 31.43 -20.85 -12.40
N SER A 225 30.48 -19.97 -12.73
CA SER A 225 30.80 -18.70 -13.40
C SER A 225 31.63 -17.80 -12.48
N PRO A 226 32.72 -17.19 -12.99
CA PRO A 226 33.52 -16.22 -12.24
C PRO A 226 32.76 -14.92 -11.96
N HIS A 227 31.59 -14.72 -12.57
CA HIS A 227 30.75 -13.53 -12.43
C HIS A 227 29.51 -13.77 -11.55
N LYS A 228 29.49 -14.84 -10.76
CA LYS A 228 28.36 -15.13 -9.86
C LYS A 228 28.33 -14.17 -8.66
N LEU A 229 27.14 -13.72 -8.29
CA LEU A 229 26.86 -13.10 -7.00
C LEU A 229 26.31 -14.20 -6.07
N CYS A 230 27.12 -14.65 -5.11
CA CYS A 230 26.67 -15.57 -4.07
C CYS A 230 25.91 -14.80 -3.00
N LEU A 231 24.59 -15.01 -2.89
CA LEU A 231 23.80 -14.50 -1.76
C LEU A 231 24.21 -15.28 -0.50
N LYS A 232 24.43 -14.54 0.60
CA LYS A 232 25.11 -14.97 1.83
C LYS A 232 24.46 -16.16 2.57
N TYR A 233 23.26 -16.59 2.17
CA TYR A 233 22.47 -17.65 2.82
C TYR A 233 21.92 -18.69 1.82
N VAL A 234 22.49 -18.80 0.61
CA VAL A 234 22.01 -19.78 -0.39
C VAL A 234 22.15 -21.22 0.09
N ASP A 235 23.20 -21.51 0.86
CA ASP A 235 23.43 -22.87 1.36
C ASP A 235 22.31 -23.34 2.29
N GLU A 236 21.66 -22.43 3.04
CA GLU A 236 20.53 -22.74 3.92
C GLU A 236 19.26 -23.09 3.13
N LEU A 237 19.11 -22.59 1.90
CA LEU A 237 17.97 -22.91 1.02
C LEU A 237 18.08 -24.32 0.40
N PHE A 238 19.29 -24.86 0.25
CA PHE A 238 19.53 -26.16 -0.39
C PHE A 238 19.55 -27.34 0.58
N VAL A 239 19.56 -27.11 1.91
CA VAL A 239 19.52 -28.21 2.90
C VAL A 239 18.19 -28.96 2.89
N GLY A 240 17.10 -28.36 2.41
CA GLY A 240 15.78 -28.99 2.32
C GLY A 240 15.50 -29.80 1.04
N ALA A 241 16.44 -29.82 0.08
CA ALA A 241 16.22 -30.40 -1.26
C ALA A 241 17.05 -31.67 -1.56
N LYS A 242 17.53 -32.37 -0.52
CA LYS A 242 18.19 -33.68 -0.64
C LYS A 242 17.34 -34.80 -0.09
#